data_AF-I0A1I2-F1
#
_entry.id   AF-I0A1I2-F1
#
_cell.length_a   1.000
_cell.length_b   1.000
_cell.length_c   1.000
_cell.angle_alpha   90.00
_cell.angle_beta   90.00
_cell.angle_gamma   90.00
#
_symmetry.space_group_name_H-M   'P 1'
#
loop_
_entity.id
_entity.type
_entity.pdbx_description
1 polymer ?
#
loop_
_entity_poly.entity_id
_entity_poly.type
_entity_poly.pdbx_seq_one_letter_code
_entity_poly.pdbx_strand_id
1 'polypeptide(L)'
;MPGEVLVKFKDMLYKEAEETKKQALSTIKLSIEVYKDGEKELALVVLKESMRIAKSYLELMDKLDADKDTAISIITAIEEIEELMNQNEKVSYIYDIYNELQ
;
A
#
# COMPACT_ATOMS: atom_id res chain seq x y z
N MET A 1 8.72 -18.59 -29.63
CA MET A 1 7.68 -17.86 -30.41
C MET A 1 7.31 -16.56 -29.71
N PRO A 2 6.79 -15.52 -30.38
CA PRO A 2 6.42 -14.23 -29.77
C PRO A 2 5.49 -14.35 -28.54
N GLY A 3 4.64 -15.39 -28.48
CA GLY A 3 3.76 -15.66 -27.34
C GLY A 3 4.47 -16.03 -26.04
N GLU A 4 5.60 -16.76 -26.09
CA GLU A 4 6.34 -17.15 -24.87
C GLU A 4 7.04 -15.96 -24.21
N VAL A 5 7.46 -14.97 -25.02
CA VAL A 5 8.08 -13.74 -24.53
C VAL A 5 7.03 -12.86 -23.83
N LEU A 6 5.83 -12.76 -24.41
CA LEU A 6 4.72 -12.01 -23.83
C LEU A 6 4.24 -12.63 -22.50
N VAL A 7 4.15 -13.96 -22.41
CA VAL A 7 3.79 -14.65 -21.16
C VAL A 7 4.84 -14.36 -20.07
N LYS A 8 6.13 -14.53 -20.37
CA LYS A 8 7.21 -14.24 -19.41
C LYS A 8 7.20 -12.78 -18.96
N PHE A 9 6.92 -11.84 -19.86
CA PHE A 9 6.83 -10.42 -19.52
C PHE A 9 5.65 -10.13 -18.58
N LYS A 10 4.47 -10.72 -18.84
CA LYS A 10 3.32 -10.62 -17.93
C LYS A 10 3.65 -11.21 -16.55
N ASP A 11 4.30 -12.37 -16.49
CA ASP A 11 4.70 -12.99 -15.22
C ASP A 11 5.67 -12.11 -14.43
N MET A 12 6.60 -11.43 -15.10
CA MET A 12 7.51 -10.47 -14.46
C MET A 12 6.75 -9.27 -13.89
N LEU A 13 5.82 -8.69 -14.66
CA LEU A 13 5.00 -7.57 -14.21
C LEU A 13 4.10 -7.95 -13.04
N TYR A 14 3.51 -9.16 -13.03
CA TYR A 14 2.74 -9.66 -11.89
C TYR A 14 3.60 -9.79 -10.63
N LYS A 15 4.83 -10.30 -10.74
CA LYS A 15 5.76 -10.37 -9.60
C LYS A 15 6.09 -8.97 -9.07
N GLU A 16 6.34 -8.02 -9.96
CA GLU A 16 6.63 -6.64 -9.59
C GLU A 16 5.44 -5.96 -8.93
N ALA A 17 4.22 -6.23 -9.40
CA ALA A 17 2.99 -5.75 -8.76
C ALA A 17 2.85 -6.30 -7.33
N GLU A 18 3.06 -7.61 -7.13
CA GLU A 18 3.00 -8.22 -5.79
C GLU A 18 4.10 -7.72 -4.84
N GLU A 19 5.31 -7.46 -5.36
CA GLU A 19 6.38 -6.84 -4.58
C GLU A 19 6.04 -5.40 -4.19
N THR A 20 5.47 -4.63 -5.12
CA THR A 20 5.01 -3.25 -4.89
C THR A 20 3.90 -3.22 -3.83
N LYS A 21 2.94 -4.15 -3.90
CA LYS A 21 1.90 -4.33 -2.88
C LYS A 21 2.51 -4.58 -1.49
N LYS A 22 3.46 -5.52 -1.39
CA LYS A 22 4.16 -5.81 -0.12
C LYS A 22 4.91 -4.59 0.43
N GLN A 23 5.52 -3.81 -0.46
CA GLN A 23 6.21 -2.57 -0.08
C GLN A 23 5.23 -1.54 0.48
N ALA A 24 4.07 -1.35 -0.15
CA ALA A 24 3.03 -0.45 0.36
C ALA A 24 2.62 -0.88 1.78
N LEU A 25 2.21 -2.13 1.97
CA LEU A 25 1.78 -2.65 3.27
C LEU A 25 2.89 -2.55 4.35
N SER A 26 4.15 -2.81 3.99
CA SER A 26 5.28 -2.67 4.91
C SER A 26 5.52 -1.21 5.30
N THR A 27 5.29 -0.29 4.37
CA THR A 27 5.45 1.15 4.61
C THR A 27 4.31 1.70 5.47
N ILE A 28 3.07 1.22 5.30
CA ILE A 28 1.96 1.49 6.24
C ILE A 28 2.37 1.06 7.64
N LYS A 29 2.81 -0.20 7.81
CA LYS A 29 3.22 -0.71 9.12
C LYS A 29 4.31 0.13 9.77
N LEU A 30 5.31 0.56 9.01
CA LEU A 30 6.36 1.45 9.50
C LEU A 30 5.79 2.79 9.97
N SER A 31 4.88 3.39 9.20
CA SER A 31 4.20 4.63 9.59
C SER A 31 3.47 4.48 10.93
N ILE A 32 2.78 3.35 11.14
CA ILE A 32 2.07 3.07 12.39
C ILE A 32 3.03 2.95 13.58
N GLU A 33 4.17 2.26 13.42
CA GLU A 33 5.18 2.17 14.48
C GLU A 33 5.80 3.54 14.81
N VAL A 34 6.12 4.35 13.79
CA VAL A 34 6.63 5.71 13.99
C VAL A 34 5.60 6.59 14.72
N TYR A 35 4.32 6.46 14.37
CA TYR A 35 3.24 7.19 15.05
C TYR A 35 3.09 6.74 16.51
N LYS A 36 3.19 5.44 16.77
CA LYS A 36 3.16 4.86 18.12
C LYS A 36 4.29 5.37 19.02
N ASP A 37 5.45 5.65 18.43
CA ASP A 37 6.59 6.24 19.14
C ASP A 37 6.42 7.75 19.39
N GLY A 38 5.32 8.35 18.94
CA GLY A 38 4.96 9.76 19.17
C GLY A 38 5.38 10.71 18.04
N GLU A 39 6.00 10.19 16.97
CA GLU A 39 6.58 10.97 15.88
C GLU A 39 5.56 11.22 14.75
N LYS A 40 4.45 11.90 15.05
CA LYS A 40 3.31 12.08 14.12
C LYS A 40 3.70 12.65 12.75
N GLU A 41 4.51 13.70 12.71
CA GLU A 41 4.89 14.33 11.43
C GLU A 41 5.68 13.38 10.54
N LEU A 42 6.62 12.63 11.13
CA LEU A 42 7.39 11.62 10.41
C LEU A 42 6.50 10.46 9.96
N ALA A 43 5.58 10.01 10.81
CA ALA A 43 4.62 8.96 10.46
C ALA A 43 3.78 9.34 9.24
N LEU A 44 3.29 10.58 9.17
CA LEU A 44 2.53 11.09 8.02
C LEU A 44 3.39 11.19 6.76
N VAL A 45 4.68 11.54 6.87
CA VAL A 45 5.62 11.50 5.73
C VAL A 45 5.78 10.07 5.20
N VAL A 46 5.98 9.10 6.09
CA VAL A 46 6.08 7.69 5.71
C VAL A 46 4.77 7.18 5.09
N LEU A 47 3.62 7.60 5.63
CA LEU A 47 2.30 7.22 5.11
C LEU A 47 2.07 7.75 3.68
N LYS A 48 2.50 8.99 3.39
CA LYS A 48 2.46 9.56 2.04
C LYS A 48 3.32 8.78 1.05
N GLU A 49 4.45 8.26 1.51
CA GLU A 49 5.27 7.38 0.68
C GLU A 49 4.56 6.04 0.40
N SER A 50 3.87 5.49 1.39
CA SER A 50 3.01 4.32 1.18
C SER A 50 1.92 4.59 0.12
N MET A 51 1.28 5.77 0.17
CA MET A 51 0.28 6.19 -0.82
C MET A 51 0.86 6.22 -2.24
N ARG A 52 2.09 6.73 -2.38
CA ARG A 52 2.80 6.75 -3.67
C ARG A 52 3.02 5.34 -4.20
N ILE A 53 3.46 4.41 -3.35
CA ILE A 53 3.70 3.01 -3.71
C ILE A 53 2.39 2.29 -4.05
N ALA A 54 1.32 2.51 -3.29
CA ALA A 54 0.00 1.92 -3.54
C ALA A 54 -0.57 2.37 -4.90
N LYS A 55 -0.37 3.64 -5.29
CA LYS A 55 -0.72 4.13 -6.64
C LYS A 55 0.10 3.47 -7.73
N SER A 56 1.39 3.23 -7.51
CA SER A 56 2.22 2.46 -8.45
C SER A 56 1.73 1.01 -8.59
N TYR A 57 1.28 0.39 -7.50
CA TYR A 57 0.67 -0.94 -7.56
C TYR A 57 -0.62 -0.92 -8.40
N LEU A 58 -1.51 0.07 -8.20
CA LEU A 58 -2.72 0.24 -9.01
C LEU A 58 -2.39 0.38 -10.51
N GLU A 59 -1.40 1.20 -10.86
CA GLU A 59 -0.95 1.37 -12.25
C GLU A 59 -0.41 0.06 -12.87
N LEU A 60 0.26 -0.78 -12.09
CA LEU A 60 0.73 -2.09 -12.55
C LEU A 60 -0.44 -3.03 -12.80
N MET A 61 -1.45 -3.05 -11.91
CA MET A 61 -2.66 -3.85 -12.09
C MET A 61 -3.47 -3.39 -13.31
N ASP A 62 -3.56 -2.07 -13.56
CA ASP A 62 -4.16 -1.51 -14.77
C ASP A 62 -3.42 -1.99 -16.05
N LYS A 63 -2.08 -1.95 -16.05
CA LYS A 63 -1.27 -2.43 -17.19
C LYS A 63 -1.42 -3.93 -17.45
N LEU A 64 -1.71 -4.69 -16.40
CA LEU A 64 -1.93 -6.13 -16.46
C LEU A 64 -3.36 -6.52 -16.85
N ASP A 65 -4.29 -5.56 -16.92
CA ASP A 65 -5.74 -5.80 -17.03
C ASP A 65 -6.24 -6.76 -15.94
N ALA A 66 -5.72 -6.55 -14.72
CA ALA A 66 -5.96 -7.38 -13.56
C ALA A 66 -6.92 -6.70 -12.57
N ASP A 67 -7.38 -7.45 -11.57
CA ASP A 67 -8.26 -6.93 -10.51
C ASP A 67 -7.56 -5.85 -9.68
N LYS A 68 -8.29 -4.77 -9.39
CA LYS A 68 -7.78 -3.56 -8.73
C LYS A 68 -8.35 -3.35 -7.34
N ASP A 69 -9.28 -4.19 -6.91
CA ASP A 69 -9.98 -4.02 -5.64
C ASP A 69 -8.99 -3.96 -4.48
N THR A 70 -7.97 -4.83 -4.47
CA THR A 70 -6.92 -4.79 -3.44
C THR A 70 -6.15 -3.48 -3.43
N ALA A 71 -5.82 -2.93 -4.60
CA ALA A 71 -5.09 -1.66 -4.67
C ALA A 71 -5.96 -0.49 -4.17
N ILE A 72 -7.25 -0.49 -4.49
CA ILE A 72 -8.23 0.49 -4.01
C ILE A 72 -8.38 0.38 -2.49
N SER A 73 -8.55 -0.83 -1.94
CA SER A 73 -8.63 -1.05 -0.49
C SER A 73 -7.41 -0.52 0.24
N ILE A 74 -6.20 -0.75 -0.28
CA ILE A 74 -4.96 -0.21 0.32
C ILE A 74 -4.98 1.32 0.31
N ILE A 75 -5.38 1.96 -0.80
CA ILE A 75 -5.45 3.42 -0.90
C ILE A 75 -6.45 3.99 0.10
N THR A 76 -7.66 3.42 0.17
CA THR A 76 -8.69 3.87 1.11
C THR A 76 -8.24 3.70 2.56
N ALA A 77 -7.61 2.57 2.89
CA ALA A 77 -7.06 2.37 4.23
C ALA A 77 -5.97 3.39 4.58
N ILE A 78 -5.12 3.79 3.63
CA ILE A 78 -4.11 4.83 3.85
C ILE A 78 -4.79 6.18 4.16
N GLU A 79 -5.85 6.55 3.43
CA GLU A 79 -6.60 7.78 3.67
C GLU A 79 -7.25 7.79 5.06
N GLU A 80 -7.86 6.66 5.47
CA GLU A 80 -8.48 6.52 6.78
C GLU A 80 -7.45 6.57 7.91
N ILE A 81 -6.30 5.91 7.75
CA ILE A 81 -5.19 5.98 8.70
C ILE A 81 -4.67 7.43 8.81
N GLU A 82 -4.53 8.16 7.70
CA GLU A 82 -4.10 9.56 7.69
C GLU A 82 -5.08 10.43 8.49
N GLU A 83 -6.39 10.24 8.29
CA GLU A 83 -7.44 10.94 9.04
C GLU A 83 -7.34 10.68 10.55
N LEU A 84 -7.24 9.40 10.96
CA LEU A 84 -7.12 9.02 12.37
C LEU A 84 -5.85 9.58 13.01
N MET A 85 -4.70 9.52 12.33
CA MET A 85 -3.46 10.14 12.81
C MET A 85 -3.62 11.66 12.98
N ASN A 86 -4.29 12.33 12.04
CA ASN A 86 -4.54 13.77 12.13
C ASN A 86 -5.44 14.14 13.31
N GLN A 87 -6.42 13.28 13.64
CA GLN A 87 -7.29 13.40 14.81
C GLN A 87 -6.60 13.01 16.14
N ASN A 88 -5.35 12.52 16.09
CA ASN A 88 -4.60 11.99 17.23
C ASN A 88 -5.28 10.77 17.88
N GLU A 89 -5.90 9.94 17.05
CA GLU A 89 -6.59 8.74 17.52
C GLU A 89 -5.63 7.66 18.02
N LYS A 90 -6.20 6.68 18.73
CA LYS A 90 -5.44 5.58 19.30
C LYS A 90 -4.81 4.71 18.21
N VAL A 91 -3.55 4.35 18.41
CA VAL A 91 -2.79 3.43 17.57
C VAL A 91 -3.52 2.09 17.33
N SER A 92 -4.34 1.63 18.28
CA SER A 92 -5.12 0.39 18.12
C SER A 92 -6.11 0.47 16.96
N TYR A 93 -6.82 1.59 16.78
CA TYR A 93 -7.79 1.75 15.70
C TYR A 93 -7.10 1.76 14.33
N ILE A 94 -5.94 2.42 14.26
CA ILE A 94 -5.09 2.43 13.08
C ILE A 94 -4.59 1.02 12.75
N TYR A 95 -4.25 0.21 13.77
CA TYR A 95 -3.85 -1.18 13.58
C TYR A 95 -4.99 -2.07 13.07
N ASP A 96 -6.21 -1.84 13.55
CA ASP A 96 -7.38 -2.59 13.09
C ASP A 96 -7.56 -2.44 11.57
N ILE A 97 -7.49 -1.21 11.05
CA ILE A 97 -7.53 -0.93 9.60
C ILE A 97 -6.41 -1.66 8.86
N TYR A 98 -5.16 -1.58 9.35
CA TYR A 98 -4.03 -2.25 8.71
C TYR A 98 -4.20 -3.77 8.65
N ASN A 99 -4.77 -4.38 9.68
CA ASN A 99 -4.97 -5.83 9.74
C ASN A 99 -6.04 -6.33 8.77
N GLU A 100 -7.00 -5.49 8.37
CA GLU A 100 -7.99 -5.82 7.32
C GLU A 100 -7.37 -5.94 5.92
N LEU A 101 -6.13 -5.47 5.73
CA LEU A 101 -5.40 -5.55 4.46
C LEU A 101 -4.56 -6.83 4.29
N GLN A 102 -4.48 -7.70 5.32
CA GLN A 102 -3.66 -8.92 5.32
C GLN A 102 -4.44 -10.18 4.94
#